data_AF-A0A3D2L9A0-F1
#
_entry.id   AF-A0A3D2L9A0-F1
#
_cell.length_a   1.000
_cell.length_b   1.000
_cell.length_c   1.000
_cell.angle_alpha   90.00
_cell.angle_beta   90.00
_cell.angle_gamma   90.00
#
_symmetry.space_group_name_H-M   'P 1'
#
loop_
_entity.id
_entity.type
_entity.pdbx_description
1 polymer ?
#
loop_
_entity_poly.entity_id
_entity_poly.type
_entity_poly.pdbx_seq_one_letter_code
_entity_poly.pdbx_strand_id
1 'polypeptide(L)'
;LLRIEDTDRARSSDEATAAILEGMEWLGLTPDAPPVMQFDQAARHTEIALDMIARGTAFRCYATPEELQARRDLGEEKRQAAKADGVSEDAKAALLAEANELLAPYRSPWRDGAPAPSEDAPYTVRLRAPDGGDRILEDGVQGRVTIQASELDDMILLRADGTP
;
A
#
# COMPACT_ATOMS: atom_id res chain seq x y z
N LEU A 1 8.46 -24.18 -0.98
CA LEU A 1 8.09 -23.25 -2.08
C LEU A 1 9.07 -22.07 -2.10
N LEU A 2 9.68 -21.77 -3.24
CA LEU A 2 10.44 -20.53 -3.46
C LEU A 2 9.68 -19.63 -4.45
N ARG A 3 9.48 -18.37 -4.08
CA ARG A 3 8.84 -17.35 -4.94
C ARG A 3 9.75 -16.14 -5.03
N ILE A 4 10.04 -15.70 -6.25
CA ILE A 4 10.85 -14.51 -6.53
C ILE A 4 9.91 -13.33 -6.77
N GLU A 5 10.02 -12.31 -5.92
CA GLU A 5 9.19 -11.09 -6.00
C GLU A 5 9.81 -10.09 -6.99
N ASP A 6 9.59 -10.30 -8.29
CA ASP A 6 10.20 -9.54 -9.39
C ASP A 6 9.24 -8.55 -10.10
N THR A 7 8.15 -8.17 -9.44
CA THR A 7 7.16 -7.23 -10.01
C THR A 7 7.70 -5.81 -10.15
N ASP A 8 8.65 -5.40 -9.30
CA ASP A 8 9.33 -4.10 -9.43
C ASP A 8 10.55 -4.19 -10.34
N ARG A 9 10.31 -4.07 -11.64
CA ARG A 9 11.34 -4.18 -12.69
C ARG A 9 12.45 -3.13 -12.61
N ALA A 10 12.26 -2.03 -11.88
CA ALA A 10 13.30 -1.02 -11.69
C ALA A 10 14.32 -1.45 -10.62
N ARG A 11 13.91 -2.32 -9.69
CA ARG A 11 14.75 -2.80 -8.57
C ARG A 11 15.16 -4.26 -8.69
N SER A 12 14.43 -5.06 -9.47
CA SER A 12 14.71 -6.48 -9.67
C SER A 12 15.66 -6.68 -10.85
N SER A 13 16.81 -7.33 -10.60
CA SER A 13 17.78 -7.72 -11.63
C SER A 13 17.97 -9.24 -11.67
N ASP A 14 18.29 -9.75 -12.86
CA ASP A 14 18.60 -11.17 -13.06
C ASP A 14 19.83 -11.58 -12.24
N GLU A 15 20.80 -10.68 -12.09
CA GLU A 15 21.99 -10.88 -11.26
C GLU A 15 21.65 -11.07 -9.77
N ALA A 16 20.77 -10.24 -9.21
CA ALA A 16 20.33 -10.39 -7.83
C ALA A 16 19.56 -11.70 -7.63
N THR A 17 18.75 -12.09 -8.60
CA THR A 17 18.02 -13.37 -8.57
C THR A 17 18.99 -14.55 -8.59
N ALA A 18 19.99 -14.54 -9.48
CA ALA A 18 21.01 -15.58 -9.56
C ALA A 18 21.79 -15.71 -8.23
N ALA A 19 22.24 -14.59 -7.67
CA ALA A 19 22.96 -14.58 -6.39
C ALA A 19 22.14 -15.19 -5.23
N ILE A 20 20.83 -14.96 -5.20
CA ILE A 20 19.94 -15.59 -4.22
C ILE A 20 19.89 -17.11 -4.41
N LEU A 21 19.70 -17.58 -5.65
CA LEU A 21 19.59 -19.00 -5.95
C LEU A 21 20.89 -19.75 -5.64
N GLU A 22 22.04 -19.20 -6.03
CA GLU A 22 23.36 -19.76 -5.72
C GLU A 22 23.62 -19.80 -4.21
N GLY A 23 23.27 -18.73 -3.48
CA GLY A 23 23.40 -18.69 -2.03
C GLY A 23 22.53 -19.73 -1.32
N MET A 24 21.30 -19.96 -1.80
CA MET A 24 20.42 -21.01 -1.29
C MET A 24 20.98 -22.40 -1.57
N GLU A 25 21.50 -22.65 -2.77
CA GLU A 25 22.13 -23.92 -3.12
C GLU A 25 23.36 -24.19 -2.24
N TRP A 26 24.22 -23.19 -2.04
CA TRP A 26 25.40 -23.30 -1.18
C TRP A 26 25.05 -23.66 0.28
N LEU A 27 23.95 -23.11 0.80
CA LEU A 27 23.43 -23.42 2.14
C LEU A 27 22.68 -24.76 2.22
N GLY A 28 22.48 -25.46 1.09
CA GLY A 28 21.67 -26.67 1.02
C GLY A 28 20.16 -26.44 1.17
N LEU A 29 19.68 -25.20 0.97
CA LEU A 29 18.28 -24.81 1.08
C LEU A 29 17.53 -25.09 -0.23
N THR A 30 17.37 -26.37 -0.57
CA THR A 30 16.71 -26.78 -1.82
C THR A 30 15.18 -26.63 -1.68
N PRO A 31 14.51 -25.87 -2.56
CA PRO A 31 13.05 -25.79 -2.55
C PRO A 31 12.40 -27.06 -3.09
N ASP A 32 11.22 -27.41 -2.57
CA ASP A 32 10.46 -28.61 -2.98
C ASP A 32 9.93 -28.56 -4.43
N ALA A 33 9.85 -27.36 -4.99
CA ALA A 33 9.34 -27.11 -6.33
C ALA A 33 10.17 -26.02 -7.01
N PRO A 34 10.15 -25.93 -8.36
CA PRO A 34 10.83 -24.86 -9.08
C PRO A 34 10.43 -23.46 -8.57
N PRO A 35 11.36 -22.49 -8.59
CA PRO A 35 11.04 -21.12 -8.21
C PRO A 35 9.93 -20.56 -9.11
N VAL A 36 9.00 -19.81 -8.51
CA VAL A 36 7.93 -19.12 -9.23
C VAL A 36 8.28 -17.64 -9.33
N MET A 37 8.22 -17.08 -10.54
CA MET A 37 8.39 -15.64 -10.79
C MET A 37 7.05 -14.94 -10.62
N GLN A 38 7.00 -13.90 -9.80
CA GLN A 38 5.77 -13.19 -9.48
C GLN A 38 5.27 -12.36 -10.67
N PHE A 39 6.18 -11.84 -11.50
CA PHE A 39 5.84 -11.09 -12.71
C PHE A 39 5.06 -11.93 -13.73
N ASP A 40 5.40 -13.21 -13.90
CA ASP A 40 4.69 -14.13 -14.80
C ASP A 40 3.21 -14.29 -14.43
N GLN A 41 2.85 -13.97 -13.18
CA GLN A 41 1.49 -14.07 -12.65
C GLN A 41 0.72 -12.74 -12.71
N ALA A 42 1.26 -11.69 -13.33
CA ALA A 42 0.65 -10.35 -13.39
C ALA A 42 -0.79 -10.35 -13.92
N ALA A 43 -1.08 -11.11 -14.99
CA ALA A 43 -2.43 -11.22 -15.54
C ALA A 43 -3.45 -11.72 -14.51
N ARG A 44 -3.06 -12.70 -13.70
CA ARG A 44 -3.91 -13.24 -12.63
C ARG A 44 -4.11 -12.23 -11.50
N HIS A 45 -3.08 -11.47 -11.13
CA HIS A 45 -3.25 -10.40 -10.12
C HIS A 45 -4.25 -9.35 -10.59
N THR A 46 -4.15 -8.92 -11.85
CA THR A 46 -5.11 -7.98 -12.46
C THR A 46 -6.53 -8.54 -12.46
N GLU A 47 -6.71 -9.80 -12.88
CA GLU A 47 -8.01 -10.48 -12.86
C GLU A 47 -8.63 -10.45 -11.45
N ILE A 48 -7.85 -10.83 -10.43
CA ILE A 48 -8.32 -10.85 -9.05
C ILE A 48 -8.64 -9.44 -8.54
N ALA A 49 -7.82 -8.43 -8.85
CA ALA A 49 -8.09 -7.05 -8.45
C ALA A 49 -9.40 -6.52 -9.06
N LEU A 50 -9.68 -6.84 -10.32
CA LEU A 50 -10.94 -6.47 -10.98
C LEU A 50 -12.14 -7.22 -10.40
N ASP A 51 -11.99 -8.51 -10.08
CA ASP A 51 -13.02 -9.29 -9.40
C ASP A 51 -13.28 -8.80 -7.96
N MET A 52 -12.26 -8.29 -7.25
CA MET A 52 -12.44 -7.63 -5.96
C MET A 52 -13.28 -6.34 -6.07
N ILE A 53 -13.17 -5.60 -7.18
CA ILE A 53 -14.06 -4.45 -7.45
C ILE A 53 -15.50 -4.94 -7.59
N ALA A 54 -15.74 -5.99 -8.39
CA ALA A 54 -17.08 -6.55 -8.57
C ALA A 54 -17.71 -7.03 -7.26
N ARG A 55 -16.88 -7.52 -6.32
CA ARG A 55 -17.30 -7.97 -4.98
C ARG A 55 -17.39 -6.83 -3.95
N GLY A 56 -17.03 -5.59 -4.30
CA GLY A 56 -17.04 -4.45 -3.40
C GLY A 56 -15.95 -4.46 -2.31
N THR A 57 -14.94 -5.33 -2.45
CA THR A 57 -13.78 -5.39 -1.55
C THR A 57 -12.60 -4.57 -2.06
N ALA A 58 -12.70 -4.04 -3.28
CA ALA A 58 -11.79 -3.06 -3.85
C ALA A 58 -12.58 -2.01 -4.64
N PHE A 59 -11.92 -0.92 -5.02
CA PHE A 59 -12.53 0.16 -5.79
C PHE A 59 -11.49 0.88 -6.67
N ARG A 60 -11.97 1.65 -7.65
CA ARG A 60 -11.12 2.52 -8.49
C ARG A 60 -10.85 3.83 -7.77
N CYS A 61 -9.59 4.22 -7.66
CA CYS A 61 -9.16 5.48 -7.08
C CYS A 61 -8.41 6.31 -8.11
N TYR A 62 -8.85 7.55 -8.29
CA TYR A 62 -8.35 8.49 -9.28
C TYR A 62 -7.40 9.55 -8.69
N ALA A 63 -7.02 9.39 -7.41
CA ALA A 63 -6.04 10.25 -6.78
C ALA A 63 -4.69 10.11 -7.49
N THR A 64 -4.10 11.23 -7.88
CA THR A 64 -2.81 11.22 -8.58
C THR A 64 -1.64 11.07 -7.60
N PRO A 65 -0.48 10.56 -8.06
CA PRO A 65 0.73 10.57 -7.24
C PRO A 65 1.07 11.97 -6.70
N GLU A 66 0.85 13.01 -7.50
CA GLU A 66 1.12 14.41 -7.15
C GLU A 66 0.18 14.89 -6.03
N GLU A 67 -1.11 14.57 -6.09
CA GLU A 67 -2.08 14.91 -5.04
C GLU A 67 -1.74 14.22 -3.71
N LEU A 68 -1.38 12.93 -3.77
CA LEU A 68 -1.00 12.16 -2.59
C LEU A 68 0.33 12.64 -2.00
N GLN A 69 1.26 13.06 -2.85
CA GLN A 69 2.52 13.64 -2.41
C GLN A 69 2.30 15.01 -1.77
N ALA A 70 1.51 15.88 -2.39
CA ALA A 70 1.16 17.18 -1.84
C ALA A 70 0.47 17.06 -0.47
N ARG A 71 -0.44 16.07 -0.30
CA ARG A 71 -1.04 15.74 1.00
C ARG A 71 0.01 15.41 2.06
N ARG A 72 1.00 14.56 1.71
CA ARG A 72 2.07 14.15 2.63
C ARG A 72 3.00 15.32 2.97
N ASP A 73 3.41 16.09 1.96
CA ASP A 73 4.31 17.24 2.13
C ASP A 73 3.67 18.29 3.03
N LEU A 74 2.39 18.61 2.80
CA LEU A 74 1.64 19.51 3.68
C LEU A 74 1.56 18.97 5.11
N GLY A 75 1.30 17.67 5.27
CA GLY A 75 1.26 17.04 6.60
C GLY A 75 2.58 17.16 7.35
N GLU A 76 3.71 16.92 6.66
CA GLU A 76 5.04 17.08 7.25
C GLU A 76 5.37 18.55 7.52
N GLU A 77 5.00 19.47 6.63
CA GLU A 77 5.14 20.91 6.86
C GLU A 77 4.42 21.35 8.15
N LYS A 78 3.17 20.92 8.34
CA LYS A 78 2.39 21.21 9.55
C LYS A 78 3.05 20.63 10.80
N ARG A 79 3.57 19.39 10.70
CA ARG A 79 4.31 18.74 11.79
C ARG A 79 5.60 19.48 12.14
N GLN A 80 6.32 20.00 11.15
CA GLN A 80 7.54 20.78 11.36
C GLN A 80 7.23 22.16 11.93
N ALA A 81 6.18 22.83 11.43
CA ALA A 81 5.69 24.09 11.98
C ALA A 81 5.33 23.95 13.48
N ALA A 82 4.74 22.83 13.89
CA ALA A 82 4.43 22.54 15.30
C ALA A 82 5.66 22.41 16.21
N LYS A 83 6.86 22.18 15.63
CA LYS A 83 8.13 22.08 16.38
C LYS A 83 8.90 23.41 16.44
N ALA A 84 8.43 24.45 15.75
CA ALA A 84 9.11 25.73 15.71
C ALA A 84 9.08 26.42 17.08
N ASP A 85 10.17 27.13 17.41
CA ASP A 85 10.26 27.92 18.62
C ASP A 85 9.24 29.07 18.61
N GLY A 86 8.63 29.35 19.77
CA GLY A 86 7.68 30.46 19.93
C GLY A 86 6.25 30.16 19.48
N VAL A 87 5.94 28.93 19.06
CA VAL A 87 4.56 28.49 18.81
C VAL A 87 3.85 28.23 20.14
N SER A 88 2.68 28.85 20.35
CA SER A 88 1.84 28.60 21.53
C SER A 88 1.32 27.15 21.55
N GLU A 89 1.05 26.60 22.73
CA GLU A 89 0.51 25.23 22.87
C GLU A 89 -0.79 25.01 22.09
N ASP A 90 -1.70 25.99 22.05
CA ASP A 90 -2.96 25.87 21.29
C ASP A 90 -2.69 25.76 19.77
N ALA A 91 -1.82 26.62 19.24
CA ALA A 91 -1.41 26.56 17.83
C ALA A 91 -0.66 25.26 17.50
N LYS A 92 0.18 24.78 18.40
CA LYS A 92 0.88 23.50 18.26
C LYS A 92 -0.11 22.33 18.21
N ALA A 93 -1.11 22.32 19.10
CA ALA A 93 -2.14 21.30 19.12
C ALA A 93 -2.95 21.29 17.80
N ALA A 94 -3.33 22.47 17.29
CA ALA A 94 -4.03 22.59 16.00
C ALA A 94 -3.17 22.09 14.83
N LEU A 95 -1.90 22.50 14.75
CA LEU A 95 -0.97 22.04 13.71
C LEU A 95 -0.75 20.53 13.74
N LEU A 96 -0.61 19.94 14.93
CA LEU A 96 -0.46 18.49 15.08
C LEU A 96 -1.74 17.74 14.72
N ALA A 97 -2.92 18.29 15.03
CA ALA A 97 -4.19 17.70 14.61
C ALA A 97 -4.31 17.65 13.08
N GLU A 98 -4.04 18.76 12.39
CA GLU A 98 -4.02 18.82 10.92
C GLU A 98 -2.96 17.87 10.32
N ALA A 99 -1.74 17.87 10.87
CA ALA A 99 -0.69 16.97 10.43
C ALA A 99 -1.07 15.50 10.58
N ASN A 100 -1.69 15.14 11.71
CA ASN A 100 -2.12 13.77 11.97
C ASN A 100 -3.21 13.32 11.00
N GLU A 101 -4.16 14.20 10.63
CA GLU A 101 -5.18 13.89 9.63
C GLU A 101 -4.60 13.72 8.21
N LEU A 102 -3.67 14.59 7.83
CA LEU A 102 -2.99 14.53 6.53
C LEU A 102 -2.06 13.31 6.40
N LEU A 103 -1.47 12.86 7.51
CA LEU A 103 -0.54 11.73 7.54
C LEU A 103 -1.20 10.42 8.00
N ALA A 104 -2.47 10.45 8.37
CA ALA A 104 -3.25 9.25 8.66
C ALA A 104 -3.33 8.32 7.43
N PRO A 105 -3.58 7.01 7.64
CA PRO A 105 -3.89 6.08 6.58
C PRO A 105 -4.88 6.69 5.57
N TYR A 106 -4.59 6.57 4.29
CA TYR A 106 -5.33 7.26 3.25
C TYR A 106 -6.66 6.55 3.00
N ARG A 107 -7.75 7.26 3.27
CA ARG A 107 -9.11 6.83 2.93
C ARG A 107 -9.53 7.58 1.69
N SER A 108 -9.70 6.86 0.58
CA SER A 108 -9.95 7.51 -0.71
C SER A 108 -11.35 8.11 -0.77
N PRO A 109 -11.55 9.30 -1.35
CA PRO A 109 -12.89 9.85 -1.56
C PRO A 109 -13.72 9.05 -2.58
N TRP A 110 -13.10 8.16 -3.38
CA TRP A 110 -13.79 7.29 -4.34
C TRP A 110 -14.24 5.94 -3.76
N ARG A 111 -13.88 5.64 -2.51
CA ARG A 111 -14.11 4.32 -1.90
C ARG A 111 -15.57 3.89 -1.79
N ASP A 112 -16.48 4.87 -1.76
CA ASP A 112 -17.92 4.67 -1.64
C ASP A 112 -18.65 5.00 -2.95
N GLY A 113 -17.96 4.87 -4.09
CA GLY A 113 -18.57 4.90 -5.43
C GLY A 113 -18.72 6.28 -6.06
N ALA A 114 -17.86 7.24 -5.68
CA ALA A 114 -17.82 8.54 -6.36
C ALA A 114 -17.52 8.38 -7.86
N PRO A 115 -18.08 9.23 -8.73
CA PRO A 115 -17.87 9.11 -10.17
C PRO A 115 -16.40 9.37 -10.55
N ALA A 116 -15.98 8.78 -11.67
CA ALA A 116 -14.70 9.09 -12.28
C ALA A 116 -14.66 10.58 -12.70
N PRO A 117 -13.50 11.26 -12.60
CA PRO A 117 -13.35 12.63 -13.08
C PRO A 117 -13.61 12.79 -14.59
N SER A 118 -13.28 11.77 -15.37
CA SER A 118 -13.57 11.65 -16.80
C SER A 118 -13.65 10.18 -17.21
N GLU A 119 -14.14 9.91 -18.42
CA GLU A 119 -14.29 8.54 -18.96
C GLU A 119 -12.93 7.80 -19.03
N ASP A 120 -11.87 8.49 -19.44
CA ASP A 120 -10.52 7.95 -19.62
C ASP A 120 -9.57 8.24 -18.45
N ALA A 121 -10.09 8.68 -17.29
CA ALA A 121 -9.24 9.03 -16.16
C ALA A 121 -8.41 7.81 -15.70
N PRO A 122 -7.07 7.91 -15.60
CA PRO A 122 -6.25 6.83 -15.10
C PRO A 122 -6.61 6.56 -13.63
N TYR A 123 -6.58 5.29 -13.23
CA TYR A 123 -6.93 4.89 -11.87
C TYR A 123 -6.02 3.81 -11.33
N THR A 124 -5.90 3.79 -10.01
CA THR A 124 -5.40 2.63 -9.26
C THR A 124 -6.57 1.80 -8.77
N VAL A 125 -6.35 0.49 -8.55
CA VAL A 125 -7.28 -0.34 -7.79
C VAL A 125 -6.80 -0.37 -6.35
N ARG A 126 -7.67 -0.01 -5.41
CA ARG A 126 -7.35 0.00 -3.97
C ARG A 126 -8.24 -0.96 -3.21
N LEU A 127 -7.68 -1.58 -2.16
CA LEU A 127 -8.43 -2.34 -1.18
C LEU A 127 -9.42 -1.40 -0.48
N ARG A 128 -10.67 -1.83 -0.31
CA ARG A 128 -11.64 -1.14 0.55
C ARG A 128 -11.38 -1.56 1.99
N ALA A 129 -10.50 -0.84 2.68
CA ALA A 129 -10.18 -1.18 4.05
C ALA A 129 -11.42 -1.04 4.96
N PRO A 130 -11.53 -1.85 6.04
CA PRO A 130 -12.68 -1.81 6.93
C PRO A 130 -12.91 -0.42 7.54
N ASP A 131 -14.16 -0.09 7.85
CA ASP A 131 -14.52 1.22 8.42
C ASP A 131 -14.42 1.26 9.95
N GLY A 132 -14.41 0.09 10.60
CA GLY A 132 -14.35 -0.02 12.06
C GLY A 132 -14.03 -1.42 12.56
N GLY A 133 -13.81 -1.50 13.87
CA GLY A 133 -13.51 -2.71 14.61
C GLY A 133 -12.06 -3.19 14.47
N ASP A 134 -11.79 -4.32 15.11
CA ASP A 134 -10.44 -4.84 15.29
C ASP A 134 -10.12 -5.97 14.32
N ARG A 135 -8.91 -5.96 13.77
CA ARG A 135 -8.30 -7.11 13.09
C ARG A 135 -7.36 -7.80 14.05
N ILE A 136 -7.73 -9.02 14.42
CA ILE A 136 -6.97 -9.84 15.36
C ILE A 136 -6.23 -10.90 14.55
N LEU A 137 -4.91 -10.91 14.69
CA LEU A 137 -4.01 -11.90 14.12
C LEU A 137 -3.34 -12.66 15.27
N GLU A 138 -3.37 -13.99 15.21
CA GLU A 138 -2.59 -14.84 16.11
C GLU A 138 -1.26 -15.14 15.43
N ASP A 139 -0.25 -14.29 15.67
CA ASP A 139 1.07 -14.39 15.08
C ASP A 139 1.94 -15.43 15.80
N GLY A 140 2.73 -16.20 15.04
CA GLY A 140 3.54 -17.30 15.58
C GLY A 140 4.70 -16.87 16.47
N VAL A 141 5.10 -15.60 16.44
CA VAL A 141 6.22 -15.06 17.23
C VAL A 141 5.74 -14.01 18.22
N GLN A 142 4.93 -13.07 17.76
CA GLN A 142 4.43 -11.95 18.56
C GLN A 142 3.19 -12.31 19.38
N GLY A 143 2.55 -13.46 19.11
CA GLY A 143 1.29 -13.85 19.71
C GLY A 143 0.13 -13.03 19.17
N ARG A 144 -0.83 -12.69 20.03
CA ARG A 144 -2.03 -11.96 19.63
C ARG A 144 -1.72 -10.51 19.29
N VAL A 145 -1.82 -10.17 18.01
CA VAL A 145 -1.71 -8.79 17.49
C VAL A 145 -3.10 -8.27 17.18
N THR A 146 -3.42 -7.05 17.65
CA THR A 146 -4.68 -6.38 17.37
C THR A 146 -4.41 -5.07 16.61
N ILE A 147 -5.03 -4.91 15.45
CA ILE A 147 -4.90 -3.73 14.58
C ILE A 147 -6.28 -3.10 14.44
N GLN A 148 -6.41 -1.81 14.75
CA GLN A 148 -7.68 -1.11 14.58
C GLN A 148 -7.91 -0.80 13.10
N ALA A 149 -9.16 -0.85 12.64
CA ALA A 149 -9.50 -0.54 11.25
C ALA A 149 -9.05 0.87 10.82
N SER A 150 -8.98 1.83 11.75
CA SER A 150 -8.48 3.18 11.50
C SER A 150 -6.98 3.24 11.17
N GLU A 151 -6.23 2.20 11.51
CA GLU A 151 -4.81 2.07 11.19
C GLU A 151 -4.60 1.48 9.78
N LEU A 152 -5.67 1.01 9.12
CA LEU A 152 -5.60 0.38 7.81
C LEU A 152 -5.88 1.37 6.68
N ASP A 153 -4.90 1.47 5.79
CA ASP A 153 -4.93 2.26 4.57
C ASP A 153 -5.79 1.59 3.48
N ASP A 154 -6.43 2.38 2.62
CA ASP A 154 -6.98 1.88 1.34
C ASP A 154 -5.80 1.60 0.39
N MET A 155 -5.07 0.52 0.66
CA MET A 155 -3.83 0.16 -0.01
C MET A 155 -4.02 -0.06 -1.51
N ILE A 156 -3.05 0.35 -2.32
CA ILE A 156 -3.02 0.03 -3.76
C ILE A 156 -2.82 -1.48 -3.93
N LEU A 157 -3.70 -2.09 -4.72
CA LEU A 157 -3.63 -3.49 -5.19
C LEU A 157 -3.17 -3.58 -6.65
N LEU A 158 -3.43 -2.54 -7.45
CA LEU A 158 -3.04 -2.44 -8.84
C LEU A 158 -2.69 -0.98 -9.16
N ARG A 159 -1.50 -0.75 -9.71
CA ARG A 159 -1.07 0.56 -10.20
C ARG A 159 -1.81 0.94 -11.48
N ALA A 160 -1.74 2.22 -11.85
CA ALA A 160 -2.40 2.74 -13.06
C ALA A 160 -1.81 2.17 -14.36
N ASP A 161 -0.58 1.68 -14.32
CA ASP A 161 0.06 0.97 -15.43
C ASP A 161 -0.33 -0.52 -15.52
N GLY A 162 -1.20 -1.00 -14.61
CA GLY A 162 -1.62 -2.40 -14.55
C GLY A 162 -0.64 -3.33 -13.82
N THR A 163 0.42 -2.80 -13.22
CA THR A 163 1.35 -3.60 -12.42
C THR A 163 0.81 -3.80 -11.00
N PRO A 164 0.70 -5.05 -10.49
CA PRO A 164 0.29 -5.33 -9.12
C PRO A 164 1.32 -4.89 -8.07
#